data_AF-A0A0B1TS95-F1
#
_entry.id   AF-A0A0B1TS95-F1
#
_cell.length_a   1.000
_cell.length_b   1.000
_cell.length_c   1.000
_cell.angle_alpha   90.00
_cell.angle_beta   90.00
_cell.angle_gamma   90.00
#
_symmetry.space_group_name_H-M   'P 1'
#
loop_
_entity.id
_entity.type
_entity.pdbx_description
1 polymer ?
#
loop_
_entity_poly.entity_id
_entity_poly.type
_entity_poly.pdbx_seq_one_letter_code
_entity_poly.pdbx_strand_id
1 'polypeptide(L)'
;MLRLASVVVRRMSKSTGGQGRLIWIDCEMTGLNYEKQTLVEIAAIVTDKDLKVLQFLEKETAKGECPLAGNSVGMDRCFLNKYMPRLSRHLHYRTVDVSTVKELTRRWFPDEFAGAPQKKCTHRALDDIRESIEELRYYRSAVFREGK
;
A
#
# COMPACT_ATOMS: atom_id res chain seq x y z
N MET A 1 -15.58 -21.69 -1.47
CA MET A 1 -16.53 -20.57 -1.54
C MET A 1 -16.40 -19.77 -0.24
N LEU A 2 -15.45 -18.83 -0.14
CA LEU A 2 -15.19 -18.08 1.11
C LEU A 2 -16.04 -16.80 1.12
N ARG A 3 -16.86 -16.65 2.16
CA ARG A 3 -17.77 -15.50 2.38
C ARG A 3 -16.99 -14.32 2.98
N LEU A 4 -17.11 -13.15 2.38
CA LEU A 4 -16.81 -11.87 3.04
C LEU A 4 -17.90 -11.57 4.08
N ALA A 5 -17.50 -11.28 5.32
CA ALA A 5 -18.38 -10.83 6.39
C ALA A 5 -18.79 -9.36 6.17
N SER A 6 -20.08 -9.09 6.26
CA SER A 6 -20.73 -7.78 6.14
C SER A 6 -20.66 -6.99 7.45
N VAL A 7 -20.28 -5.70 7.40
CA VAL A 7 -20.39 -4.75 8.52
C VAL A 7 -21.09 -3.45 8.10
N VAL A 8 -21.89 -2.95 9.05
CA VAL A 8 -22.90 -1.87 9.08
C VAL A 8 -22.57 -0.59 8.29
N VAL A 9 -23.58 -0.11 7.55
CA VAL A 9 -23.58 1.10 6.72
C VAL A 9 -23.90 2.35 7.54
N ARG A 10 -22.97 3.32 7.58
CA ARG A 10 -23.32 4.74 7.79
C ARG A 10 -23.00 5.49 6.49
N ARG A 11 -24.02 6.10 5.88
CA ARG A 11 -23.93 6.88 4.64
C ARG A 11 -23.03 8.10 4.86
N MET A 12 -21.91 8.19 4.15
CA MET A 12 -21.17 9.44 3.94
C MET A 12 -21.18 9.82 2.45
N SER A 13 -21.11 11.14 2.19
CA SER A 13 -21.40 11.80 0.92
C SER A 13 -20.55 11.31 -0.25
N LYS A 14 -21.12 11.40 -1.47
CA LYS A 14 -20.46 11.12 -2.76
C LYS A 14 -19.05 11.74 -2.80
N SER A 15 -18.01 10.91 -2.88
CA SER A 15 -16.64 11.38 -3.08
C SER A 15 -16.36 11.49 -4.58
N THR A 16 -15.66 12.58 -4.92
CA THR A 16 -15.06 12.88 -6.21
C THR A 16 -14.15 11.74 -6.68
N GLY A 17 -13.95 11.60 -8.00
CA GLY A 17 -13.15 10.55 -8.64
C GLY A 17 -11.77 10.30 -8.02
N GLY A 18 -11.15 9.15 -8.32
CA GLY A 18 -9.99 8.55 -7.63
C GLY A 18 -8.68 9.35 -7.56
N GLN A 19 -8.70 10.64 -7.86
CA GLN A 19 -7.59 11.56 -7.67
C GLN A 19 -7.12 11.58 -6.21
N GLY A 20 -5.89 11.13 -5.99
CA GLY A 20 -5.22 11.15 -4.69
C GLY A 20 -5.38 9.89 -3.84
N ARG A 21 -6.06 8.84 -4.33
CA ARG A 21 -6.15 7.56 -3.62
C ARG A 21 -4.95 6.66 -3.90
N LEU A 22 -4.57 5.84 -2.91
CA LEU A 22 -3.54 4.82 -3.02
C LEU A 22 -4.13 3.44 -2.75
N ILE A 23 -3.69 2.43 -3.51
CA ILE A 23 -4.03 1.03 -3.25
C ILE A 23 -2.79 0.36 -2.67
N TRP A 24 -2.86 0.03 -1.38
CA TRP A 24 -1.81 -0.63 -0.63
C TRP A 24 -1.98 -2.12 -0.77
N ILE A 25 -0.93 -2.83 -1.20
CA ILE A 25 -0.94 -4.28 -1.34
C ILE A 25 0.36 -4.82 -0.75
N ASP A 26 0.24 -5.93 -0.05
CA ASP A 26 1.36 -6.74 0.40
C ASP A 26 1.05 -8.21 0.06
N CYS A 27 2.07 -8.92 -0.39
CA CYS A 27 2.01 -10.32 -0.76
C CYS A 27 2.97 -11.13 0.10
N GLU A 28 2.51 -12.25 0.61
CA GLU A 28 3.40 -13.29 1.15
C GLU A 28 3.68 -14.31 0.05
N MET A 29 4.95 -14.68 -0.12
CA MET A 29 5.39 -15.62 -1.15
C MET A 29 6.30 -16.69 -0.57
N THR A 30 6.41 -17.81 -1.27
CA THR A 30 7.37 -18.86 -0.93
C THR A 30 8.83 -18.46 -1.17
N GLY A 31 9.09 -17.34 -1.86
CA GLY A 31 10.41 -16.75 -2.05
C GLY A 31 10.44 -15.61 -3.06
N LEU A 32 11.64 -15.08 -3.34
CA LEU A 32 11.84 -13.85 -4.15
C LEU A 32 11.99 -14.07 -5.67
N ASN A 33 12.12 -15.31 -6.14
CA ASN A 33 12.17 -15.58 -7.58
C ASN A 33 10.74 -15.75 -8.13
N TYR A 34 10.15 -14.67 -8.66
CA TYR A 34 8.76 -14.69 -9.13
C TYR A 34 8.49 -15.64 -10.31
N GLU A 35 9.52 -16.14 -11.01
CA GLU A 35 9.34 -17.16 -12.05
C GLU A 35 9.08 -18.54 -11.44
N LYS A 36 9.77 -18.86 -10.34
CA LYS A 36 9.76 -20.18 -9.70
C LYS A 36 8.88 -20.28 -8.45
N GLN A 37 8.62 -19.17 -7.78
CA GLN A 37 7.95 -19.11 -6.49
C GLN A 37 6.45 -18.78 -6.65
N THR A 38 5.67 -19.04 -5.60
CA THR A 38 4.21 -18.91 -5.60
C THR A 38 3.71 -17.91 -4.57
N LEU A 39 2.58 -17.27 -4.89
CA LEU A 39 1.83 -16.39 -3.98
C LEU A 39 1.09 -17.23 -2.92
N VAL A 40 1.19 -16.85 -1.66
CA VAL A 40 0.61 -17.56 -0.50
C VAL A 40 -0.53 -16.76 0.13
N GLU A 41 -0.28 -15.50 0.48
CA GLU A 41 -1.26 -14.57 1.05
C GLU A 41 -1.23 -13.25 0.27
N ILE A 42 -2.36 -12.58 0.21
CA ILE A 42 -2.46 -11.20 -0.30
C ILE A 42 -3.40 -10.41 0.60
N ALA A 43 -3.00 -9.20 0.94
CA ALA A 43 -3.87 -8.22 1.58
C ALA A 43 -3.93 -6.94 0.75
N ALA A 44 -5.02 -6.19 0.90
CA ALA A 44 -5.16 -4.91 0.24
C ALA A 44 -5.96 -3.90 1.06
N ILE A 45 -5.52 -2.65 1.08
CA ILE A 45 -6.18 -1.51 1.73
C ILE A 45 -6.20 -0.31 0.77
N VAL A 46 -7.29 0.47 0.76
CA VAL A 46 -7.31 1.76 0.06
C VAL A 46 -7.15 2.88 1.07
N THR A 47 -6.36 3.90 0.75
CA THR A 47 -6.36 5.16 1.49
C THR A 47 -6.72 6.33 0.60
N ASP A 48 -7.24 7.40 1.21
CA ASP A 48 -7.26 8.72 0.59
C ASP A 48 -5.87 9.39 0.60
N LYS A 49 -5.81 10.63 0.11
CA LYS A 49 -4.59 11.46 0.06
C LYS A 49 -4.00 11.76 1.44
N ASP A 50 -4.81 11.61 2.49
CA ASP A 50 -4.44 11.86 3.87
C ASP A 50 -4.10 10.58 4.63
N LEU A 51 -3.92 9.47 3.91
CA LEU A 51 -3.57 8.16 4.46
C LEU A 51 -4.65 7.63 5.43
N LYS A 52 -5.91 8.05 5.25
CA LYS A 52 -7.07 7.49 5.97
C LYS A 52 -7.60 6.29 5.22
N VAL A 53 -7.80 5.18 5.95
CA VAL A 53 -8.27 3.91 5.39
C VAL A 53 -9.73 4.01 4.93
N LEU A 54 -10.00 3.53 3.71
CA LEU A 54 -11.32 3.40 3.11
C LEU A 54 -11.76 1.92 3.11
N GLN A 55 -13.06 1.64 3.14
CA GLN A 55 -13.59 0.28 3.32
C GLN A 55 -13.66 -0.58 2.05
N PHE A 56 -13.73 -0.03 0.83
CA PHE A 56 -14.02 -0.84 -0.38
C PHE A 56 -13.14 -0.48 -1.58
N LEU A 57 -12.39 -1.45 -2.12
CA LEU A 57 -11.52 -1.27 -3.29
C LEU A 57 -12.28 -0.87 -4.56
N GLU A 58 -13.25 -1.66 -4.99
CA GLU A 58 -13.91 -1.48 -6.30
C GLU A 58 -14.89 -0.31 -6.35
N LYS A 59 -15.48 0.07 -5.22
CA LYS A 59 -16.41 1.22 -5.16
C LYS A 59 -15.70 2.55 -5.07
N GLU A 60 -14.44 2.56 -4.62
CA GLU A 60 -13.68 3.77 -4.35
C GLU A 60 -12.60 4.06 -5.41
N THR A 61 -12.32 3.14 -6.33
CA THR A 61 -11.19 3.30 -7.27
C THR A 61 -11.62 3.11 -8.72
N ALA A 62 -11.27 4.07 -9.57
CA ALA A 62 -11.42 3.93 -11.01
C ALA A 62 -10.18 3.22 -11.59
N LYS A 63 -10.42 2.46 -12.65
CA LYS A 63 -9.39 1.64 -13.30
C LYS A 63 -8.23 2.51 -13.77
N GLY A 64 -7.02 2.15 -13.36
CA GLY A 64 -5.78 2.77 -13.80
C GLY A 64 -5.50 4.12 -13.16
N GLU A 65 -6.28 4.59 -12.18
CA GLU A 65 -6.02 5.88 -11.52
C GLU A 65 -5.11 5.76 -10.30
N CYS A 66 -5.27 4.71 -9.50
CA CYS A 66 -4.61 4.61 -8.21
C CYS A 66 -3.30 3.82 -8.30
N PRO A 67 -2.14 4.41 -7.91
CA PRO A 67 -0.87 3.70 -7.83
C PRO A 67 -0.89 2.57 -6.79
N LEU A 68 -0.03 1.57 -7.02
CA LEU A 68 0.32 0.56 -6.01
C LEU A 68 1.23 1.21 -4.95
N ALA A 69 0.89 1.04 -3.67
CA ALA A 69 1.65 1.54 -2.53
C ALA A 69 2.03 0.41 -1.55
N GLY A 70 3.11 0.62 -0.80
CA GLY A 70 3.65 -0.35 0.17
C GLY A 70 5.18 -0.19 0.32
N ASN A 71 5.82 -1.14 0.98
CA ASN A 71 7.28 -1.22 1.07
C ASN A 71 7.83 -2.25 0.08
N SER A 72 8.87 -1.89 -0.68
CA SER A 72 9.57 -2.82 -1.58
C SER A 72 8.64 -3.48 -2.62
N VAL A 73 7.65 -2.71 -3.07
CA VAL A 73 6.47 -3.18 -3.84
C VAL A 73 6.79 -3.70 -5.24
N GLY A 74 8.04 -3.54 -5.69
CA GLY A 74 8.48 -4.07 -6.99
C GLY A 74 8.27 -5.57 -7.10
N MET A 75 8.51 -6.32 -6.01
CA MET A 75 8.29 -7.76 -6.00
C MET A 75 6.80 -8.11 -6.07
N ASP A 76 5.97 -7.45 -5.27
CA ASP A 76 4.51 -7.64 -5.28
C ASP A 76 3.96 -7.39 -6.68
N ARG A 77 4.41 -6.33 -7.35
CA ARG A 77 4.00 -6.01 -8.72
C ARG A 77 4.29 -7.16 -9.69
N CYS A 78 5.46 -7.80 -9.58
CA CYS A 78 5.81 -8.96 -10.41
C CYS A 78 4.85 -10.13 -10.17
N PHE A 79 4.54 -10.44 -8.91
CA PHE A 79 3.57 -11.49 -8.57
C PHE A 79 2.14 -11.14 -9.03
N LEU A 80 1.70 -9.89 -8.86
CA LEU A 80 0.40 -9.43 -9.32
C LEU A 80 0.28 -9.51 -10.86
N ASN A 81 1.33 -9.17 -11.60
CA ASN A 81 1.34 -9.31 -13.06
C ASN A 81 1.17 -10.77 -13.50
N LYS A 82 1.82 -11.71 -12.81
CA LYS A 82 1.79 -13.14 -13.13
C LYS A 82 0.49 -13.81 -12.70
N TYR A 83 0.08 -13.62 -11.44
CA TYR A 83 -1.01 -14.37 -10.81
C TYR A 83 -2.36 -13.62 -10.82
N MET A 84 -2.36 -12.29 -10.92
CA MET A 84 -3.57 -11.46 -10.83
C MET A 84 -3.63 -10.34 -11.89
N PRO A 85 -3.53 -10.66 -13.21
CA PRO A 85 -3.43 -9.67 -14.28
C PRO A 85 -4.66 -8.75 -14.42
N ARG A 86 -5.83 -9.17 -13.90
CA ARG A 86 -7.00 -8.29 -13.81
C ARG A 86 -6.81 -7.18 -12.78
N LEU A 87 -6.32 -7.52 -11.58
CA LEU A 87 -6.01 -6.56 -10.53
C LEU A 87 -4.84 -5.66 -10.94
N SER A 88 -3.78 -6.23 -11.53
CA SER A 88 -2.64 -5.42 -11.97
C SER A 88 -3.03 -4.37 -13.02
N ARG A 89 -3.91 -4.71 -13.97
CA ARG A 89 -4.47 -3.74 -14.96
C ARG A 89 -5.44 -2.72 -14.35
N HIS A 90 -5.90 -2.93 -13.12
CA HIS A 90 -6.71 -1.96 -12.39
C HIS A 90 -5.85 -0.92 -11.67
N LEU A 91 -4.63 -1.28 -11.30
CA LEU A 91 -3.66 -0.36 -10.71
C LEU A 91 -3.07 0.57 -11.78
N HIS A 92 -2.80 1.83 -11.42
CA HIS A 92 -1.98 2.72 -12.25
C HIS A 92 -0.56 2.14 -12.37
N TYR A 93 0.18 2.41 -13.46
CA TYR A 93 1.50 1.81 -13.71
C TYR A 93 2.58 2.25 -12.69
N ARG A 94 2.49 3.46 -12.17
CA ARG A 94 3.40 3.98 -11.12
C ARG A 94 3.20 3.26 -9.80
N THR A 95 4.25 3.31 -8.99
CA THR A 95 4.30 2.81 -7.61
C THR A 95 4.65 3.94 -6.66
N VAL A 96 4.14 3.85 -5.42
CA VAL A 96 4.57 4.66 -4.28
C VAL A 96 5.27 3.71 -3.32
N ASP A 97 6.59 3.64 -3.43
CA ASP A 97 7.40 2.73 -2.62
C ASP A 97 7.96 3.45 -1.38
N VAL A 98 7.42 3.12 -0.22
CA VAL A 98 7.83 3.68 1.08
C VAL A 98 9.29 3.38 1.37
N SER A 99 9.82 2.25 0.89
CA SER A 99 11.23 1.90 1.06
C SER A 99 12.15 2.88 0.32
N THR A 100 11.68 3.53 -0.75
CA THR A 100 12.45 4.61 -1.40
C THR A 100 12.61 5.79 -0.45
N VAL A 101 11.52 6.23 0.18
CA VAL A 101 11.56 7.33 1.15
C VAL A 101 12.44 6.97 2.34
N LYS A 102 12.28 5.76 2.89
CA LYS A 102 13.13 5.22 3.96
C LYS A 102 14.62 5.32 3.65
N GLU A 103 15.03 4.88 2.45
CA GLU A 103 16.44 4.89 2.05
C GLU A 103 16.98 6.32 1.85
N LEU A 104 16.15 7.26 1.38
CA LEU A 104 16.50 8.68 1.30
C LEU A 104 16.63 9.31 2.68
N THR A 105 15.64 9.11 3.55
CA THR A 105 15.65 9.59 4.94
C THR A 105 16.88 9.09 5.68
N ARG A 106 17.23 7.80 5.55
CA ARG A 106 18.43 7.23 6.17
C ARG A 106 19.73 7.97 5.83
N ARG A 107 19.84 8.53 4.63
CA ARG A 107 21.05 9.20 4.12
C ARG A 107 21.06 10.69 4.36
N TRP A 108 19.90 11.33 4.26
CA TRP A 108 19.78 12.79 4.28
C TRP A 108 19.28 13.33 5.62
N PHE A 109 18.63 12.49 6.42
CA PHE A 109 17.91 12.83 7.65
C PHE A 109 18.11 11.70 8.70
N PRO A 110 19.35 11.44 9.15
CA PRO A 110 19.67 10.28 10.00
C PRO A 110 18.97 10.31 11.36
N ASP A 111 18.71 11.50 11.91
CA ASP A 111 18.01 11.66 13.20
C ASP A 111 16.52 11.31 13.05
N GLU A 112 15.89 11.76 11.97
CA GLU A 112 14.51 11.39 11.62
C GLU A 112 14.41 9.91 11.25
N PHE A 113 15.43 9.34 10.60
CA PHE A 113 15.48 7.90 10.36
C PHE A 113 15.49 7.10 11.67
N ALA A 114 16.26 7.54 12.67
CA ALA A 114 16.33 6.88 13.97
C ALA A 114 15.01 6.97 14.75
N GLY A 115 14.21 8.02 14.51
CA GLY A 115 12.89 8.21 15.11
C GLY A 115 11.74 7.48 14.40
N ALA A 116 11.99 6.82 13.27
CA ALA A 116 10.95 6.14 12.51
C ALA A 116 10.38 4.91 13.26
N PRO A 117 9.08 4.58 13.11
CA PRO A 117 8.48 3.40 13.73
C PRO A 117 9.22 2.11 13.34
N GLN A 118 9.51 1.27 14.33
CA GLN A 118 10.08 -0.05 14.06
C GLN A 118 8.98 -1.05 13.69
N LYS A 119 9.23 -1.78 12.59
CA LYS A 119 8.35 -2.86 12.13
C LYS A 119 8.36 -4.02 13.12
N LYS A 120 7.19 -4.62 13.37
CA LYS A 120 7.08 -5.76 14.28
C LYS A 120 7.44 -7.08 13.60
N CYS A 121 7.58 -7.10 12.28
CA CYS A 121 7.95 -8.27 11.47
C CYS A 121 7.05 -9.47 11.77
N THR A 122 5.73 -9.27 11.80
CA THR A 122 4.77 -10.34 12.08
C THR A 122 4.53 -11.25 10.87
N HIS A 123 4.99 -10.87 9.67
CA HIS A 123 4.84 -11.61 8.42
C HIS A 123 3.37 -11.93 8.13
N ARG A 124 2.53 -10.91 8.28
CA ARG A 124 1.09 -10.97 8.01
C ARG A 124 0.79 -9.79 7.11
N ALA A 125 0.48 -10.09 5.84
CA ALA A 125 0.30 -9.09 4.80
C ALA A 125 -0.56 -7.88 5.22
N LEU A 126 -1.65 -8.09 5.98
CA LEU A 126 -2.50 -6.99 6.43
C LEU A 126 -1.84 -6.08 7.49
N ASP A 127 -1.05 -6.66 8.38
CA ASP A 127 -0.32 -5.92 9.41
C ASP A 127 0.88 -5.19 8.78
N ASP A 128 1.58 -5.83 7.85
CA ASP A 128 2.67 -5.23 7.08
C ASP A 128 2.20 -4.00 6.26
N ILE A 129 0.99 -4.05 5.69
CA ILE A 129 0.36 -2.86 5.07
C ILE A 129 0.12 -1.74 6.10
N ARG A 130 -0.41 -2.06 7.27
CA ARG A 130 -0.68 -1.04 8.31
C ARG A 130 0.61 -0.38 8.79
N GLU A 131 1.67 -1.16 8.96
CA GLU A 131 3.00 -0.66 9.30
C GLU A 131 3.55 0.23 8.18
N SER A 132 3.38 -0.15 6.92
CA SER A 132 3.78 0.65 5.76
C SER A 132 3.07 2.01 5.70
N ILE A 133 1.77 2.03 6.01
CA ILE A 133 0.96 3.26 6.06
C ILE A 133 1.47 4.17 7.20
N GLU A 134 1.74 3.61 8.37
CA GLU A 134 2.24 4.37 9.52
C GLU A 134 3.65 4.92 9.28
N GLU A 135 4.54 4.12 8.67
CA GLU A 135 5.87 4.55 8.25
C GLU A 135 5.80 5.73 7.26
N LEU A 136 4.91 5.66 6.26
CA LEU A 136 4.73 6.80 5.34
C LEU A 136 4.10 8.02 6.01
N ARG A 137 3.17 7.85 6.96
CA ARG A 137 2.64 8.98 7.76
C ARG A 137 3.76 9.67 8.53
N TYR A 138 4.63 8.89 9.16
CA TYR A 138 5.79 9.42 9.88
C TYR A 138 6.71 10.21 8.93
N TYR A 139 7.10 9.63 7.79
CA TYR A 139 7.95 10.36 6.84
C TYR A 139 7.26 11.61 6.28
N ARG A 140 5.96 11.56 6.01
CA ARG A 140 5.19 12.73 5.58
C ARG A 140 5.33 13.90 6.56
N SER A 141 5.26 13.67 7.86
CA SER A 141 5.37 14.74 8.86
C SER A 141 6.82 15.12 9.19
N ALA A 142 7.74 14.16 9.14
CA ALA A 142 9.13 14.37 9.56
C ALA A 142 10.02 14.98 8.47
N VAL A 143 9.90 14.55 7.21
CA VAL A 143 10.85 14.93 6.15
C VAL A 143 10.25 15.74 5.00
N PHE A 144 8.94 15.66 4.79
CA PHE A 144 8.29 16.45 3.76
C PHE A 144 7.79 17.78 4.34
N ARG A 145 8.05 18.87 3.61
CA ARG A 145 7.47 20.17 3.94
C ARG A 145 5.96 20.13 3.67
N GLU A 146 5.16 20.60 4.63
CA GLU A 146 3.76 20.89 4.35
C GLU A 146 3.67 21.98 3.27
N GLY A 147 2.81 21.75 2.28
CA GLY A 147 2.62 22.70 1.18
C GLY A 147 2.10 24.03 1.71
N LYS A 148 2.68 25.14 1.23
CA LYS A 148 2.07 26.47 1.31
C LYS A 148 0.77 26.52 0.49
#